data_AF-A0A7V9I480-F1
#
_entry.id   AF-A0A7V9I480-F1
#
_cell.length_a   1.000
_cell.length_b   1.000
_cell.length_c   1.000
_cell.angle_alpha   90.00
_cell.angle_beta   90.00
_cell.angle_gamma   90.00
#
_symmetry.space_group_name_H-M   'P 1'
#
loop_
_entity.id
_entity.type
_entity.pdbx_description
1 polymer ?
#
loop_
_entity_poly.entity_id
_entity_poly.type
_entity_poly.pdbx_seq_one_letter_code
_entity_poly.pdbx_strand_id
1 'polypeptide(L)' 'MFERFTERARQVVVLAQDEARALKHNYIGTEHILLGLLREEEGLAARVLESLDITVEEVRAQVAR' A
#
# COMPACT_ATOMS: atom_id res chain seq x y z
N MET A 1 11.74 13.87 -5.58
CA MET A 1 10.43 14.13 -4.92
C MET A 1 10.31 13.46 -3.55
N PHE A 2 10.80 12.22 -3.34
CA PHE A 2 10.72 11.54 -2.03
C PHE A 2 12.07 11.40 -1.31
N GLU A 3 13.01 12.31 -1.56
CA GLU A 3 14.38 12.25 -1.01
C GLU A 3 14.45 12.37 0.52
N ARG A 4 13.38 12.87 1.16
CA ARG A 4 13.28 12.96 2.64
C ARG A 4 12.62 11.74 3.28
N PHE A 5 12.15 10.78 2.48
CA PHE A 5 11.55 9.55 2.99
C PHE A 5 12.63 8.47 3.13
N THR A 6 12.39 7.56 4.08
CA THR A 6 13.17 6.32 4.16
C THR A 6 13.02 5.53 2.86
N GLU A 7 14.00 4.66 2.56
CA GLU A 7 13.93 3.77 1.39
C GLU A 7 12.59 3.00 1.35
N ARG A 8 12.18 2.44 2.49
CA ARG A 8 10.89 1.73 2.64
C ARG A 8 9.69 2.62 2.34
N ALA A 9 9.64 3.83 2.89
CA ALA A 9 8.53 4.74 2.62
C ALA A 9 8.48 5.18 1.13
N ARG A 10 9.61 5.26 0.43
CA ARG A 10 9.62 5.44 -1.02
C ARG A 10 9.05 4.23 -1.75
N GLN A 11 9.40 3.03 -1.32
CA GLN A 11 8.91 1.78 -1.90
C GLN A 11 7.39 1.64 -1.74
N VAL A 12 6.83 2.04 -0.60
CA VAL A 12 5.35 2.08 -0.38
C VAL A 12 4.65 2.92 -1.46
N VAL A 13 5.20 4.08 -1.85
CA VAL A 13 4.59 4.92 -2.88
C VAL A 13 4.66 4.26 -4.26
N VAL A 14 5.74 3.55 -4.57
CA VAL A 14 5.87 2.78 -5.82
C VAL A 14 4.84 1.65 -5.85
N LEU A 15 4.71 0.90 -4.75
CA LEU A 15 3.72 -0.17 -4.61
C LEU A 15 2.28 0.36 -4.72
N ALA A 16 1.99 1.51 -4.11
CA ALA A 16 0.70 2.17 -4.22
C ALA A 16 0.39 2.59 -5.67
N GLN A 17 1.39 3.07 -6.41
CA GLN A 17 1.22 3.39 -7.82
C GLN A 17 0.89 2.14 -8.64
N ASP A 18 1.52 1.00 -8.34
CA ASP A 18 1.26 -0.27 -9.02
C ASP A 18 -0.16 -0.79 -8.72
N GLU A 19 -0.66 -0.64 -7.49
CA GLU A 19 -2.04 -1.00 -7.14
C GLU A 19 -3.06 -0.13 -7.88
N ALA A 20 -2.84 1.19 -7.93
CA ALA A 20 -3.72 2.10 -8.68
C ALA A 20 -3.78 1.74 -10.17
N ARG A 21 -2.62 1.40 -10.77
CA ARG A 21 -2.56 0.92 -12.16
C ARG A 21 -3.29 -0.41 -12.35
N ALA A 22 -3.08 -1.37 -11.45
CA ALA A 22 -3.73 -2.68 -11.52
C ALA A 22 -5.27 -2.57 -11.45
N LEU A 23 -5.77 -1.64 -10.64
CA LEU A 23 -7.19 -1.33 -10.50
C LEU A 23 -7.73 -0.37 -11.56
N LYS A 24 -6.88 0.13 -12.46
CA LYS A 24 -7.22 1.12 -13.51
C LYS A 24 -7.77 2.43 -12.94
N HIS A 25 -7.31 2.82 -11.75
CA HIS A 25 -7.61 4.11 -11.15
C HIS A 25 -6.66 5.20 -11.70
N ASN A 26 -7.21 6.37 -12.01
CA ASN A 26 -6.45 7.46 -12.64
C ASN A 26 -5.58 8.27 -11.67
N TYR A 27 -5.68 7.99 -10.36
CA TYR A 27 -4.91 8.66 -9.32
C TYR A 27 -4.62 7.71 -8.16
N ILE A 28 -3.60 8.04 -7.36
CA ILE A 28 -3.25 7.32 -6.14
C ILE A 28 -4.09 7.89 -4.99
N GLY A 29 -5.21 7.24 -4.67
CA GLY A 29 -5.97 7.46 -3.44
C GLY A 29 -5.35 6.83 -2.18
N THR A 30 -5.91 7.12 -1.01
CA THR A 30 -5.46 6.62 0.29
C THR A 30 -5.50 5.09 0.39
N GLU A 31 -6.45 4.47 -0.30
CA GLU A 31 -6.63 3.03 -0.42
C GLU A 31 -5.43 2.33 -1.07
N HIS A 32 -4.80 2.97 -2.04
CA HIS A 32 -3.60 2.44 -2.68
C HIS A 32 -2.37 2.59 -1.78
N ILE A 33 -2.31 3.67 -1.00
CA ILE A 33 -1.25 3.84 0.02
C ILE A 33 -1.37 2.74 1.07
N LEU A 34 -2.59 2.42 1.52
CA LEU A 34 -2.83 1.31 2.45
C LEU A 34 -2.36 -0.02 1.86
N LEU A 35 -2.73 -0.32 0.60
CA LEU A 35 -2.25 -1.52 -0.08
C LEU A 35 -0.72 -1.52 -0.24
N GLY A 36 -0.11 -0.38 -0.53
CA GLY A 36 1.34 -0.23 -0.61
C GLY A 36 2.04 -0.48 0.73
N LEU A 37 1.43 -0.08 1.86
CA LEU A 37 1.92 -0.35 3.21
C LEU A 37 1.83 -1.84 3.55
N LEU A 38 0.73 -2.51 3.19
CA LEU A 38 0.55 -3.95 3.39
C LEU A 38 1.52 -4.78 2.54
N ARG A 39 1.85 -4.31 1.35
CA ARG A 39 2.81 -4.98 0.45
C ARG A 39 4.28 -4.75 0.78
N GLU A 40 4.59 -3.81 1.66
CA GLU A 40 5.94 -3.64 2.19
C GLU A 40 6.10 -4.48 3.46
N GLU A 41 6.15 -5.81 3.28
CA GLU A 41 6.07 -6.83 4.35
C GLU A 41 7.13 -6.67 5.46
N GLU A 42 8.28 -6.06 5.15
CA GLU A 42 9.33 -5.81 6.15
C GLU A 42 9.06 -4.59 7.03
N GLY A 43 8.09 -3.76 6.66
CA GLY A 43 7.75 -2.50 7.29
C GLY A 43 7.05 -2.64 8.63
N LEU A 44 7.24 -1.64 9.50
CA LEU A 44 6.47 -1.53 10.74
C LEU A 44 4.96 -1.46 10.47
N ALA A 45 4.56 -0.77 9.38
CA ALA A 45 3.16 -0.62 9.03
C ALA A 45 2.50 -1.96 8.68
N ALA A 46 3.14 -2.80 7.85
CA ALA A 46 2.65 -4.14 7.52
C ALA A 46 2.43 -4.97 8.80
N ARG A 47 3.43 -5.03 9.69
CA ARG A 47 3.32 -5.77 10.96
C ARG A 47 2.20 -5.28 11.86
N VAL A 48 1.99 -3.96 11.94
CA VAL A 48 0.90 -3.38 12.74
C VAL A 48 -0.46 -3.76 12.15
N LEU A 49 -0.61 -3.69 10.83
CA LEU A 49 -1.86 -4.05 10.15
C LEU A 49 -2.14 -5.55 10.26
N GLU A 50 -1.12 -6.40 10.09
CA GLU A 50 -1.22 -7.84 10.32
C GLU A 50 -1.62 -8.17 11.77
N SER A 51 -1.10 -7.43 12.76
CA SER A 51 -1.48 -7.62 14.17
C SER A 51 -2.93 -7.23 14.47
N LEU A 52 -3.59 -6.53 13.55
CA LEU A 52 -5.01 -6.18 13.59
C LEU A 52 -5.84 -7.13 12.70
N ASP A 53 -5.26 -8.23 12.24
CA ASP A 53 -5.86 -9.19 11.30
C ASP A 53 -6.30 -8.54 9.96
N ILE A 54 -5.61 -7.49 9.52
CA ILE A 54 -5.88 -6.83 8.23
C ILE A 54 -4.92 -7.38 7.18
N THR A 55 -5.44 -8.10 6.17
CA THR A 55 -4.61 -8.64 5.08
C THR A 55 -4.68 -7.82 3.79
N VAL A 56 -3.66 -7.95 2.95
CA VAL A 56 -3.63 -7.29 1.63
C VAL A 56 -4.75 -7.80 0.72
N GLU A 57 -5.09 -9.09 0.80
CA GLU A 57 -6.15 -9.71 0.01
C GLU A 57 -7.52 -9.13 0.38
N GLU A 58 -7.80 -8.99 1.69
CA GLU A 58 -9.05 -8.44 2.20
C GLU A 58 -9.22 -6.98 1.78
N VAL A 59 -8.18 -6.17 1.95
CA VAL A 59 -8.21 -4.75 1.54
C VAL A 59 -8.37 -4.64 0.03
N ARG A 60 -7.64 -5.44 -0.76
CA ARG A 60 -7.73 -5.39 -2.23
C ARG A 60 -9.15 -5.76 -2.70
N ALA A 61 -9.77 -6.75 -2.06
CA ALA A 61 -11.14 -7.14 -2.35
C ALA A 61 -12.17 -6.05 -2.02
N GLN A 62 -11.92 -5.20 -1.01
CA GLN A 62 -12.79 -4.07 -0.68
C GLN A 62 -12.62 -2.90 -1.67
N VAL A 63 -11.39 -2.62 -2.10
CA VAL A 63 -11.11 -1.51 -3.02
C VAL A 63 -11.59 -1.80 -4.45
N ALA A 64 -11.62 -3.08 -4.85
CA ALA A 64 -12.07 -3.49 -6.17
C ALA A 64 -13.61 -3.51 -6.35
N ARG A 65 -14.38 -3.17 -5.31
CA ARG A 65 -15.86 -3.08 -5.36
C ARG A 65 -16.32 -1.71 -5.85
#